data_AF-A0A7X7SPR6-F1
#
_entry.id   AF-A0A7X7SPR6-F1
#
_cell.length_a   1.000
_cell.length_b   1.000
_cell.length_c   1.000
_cell.angle_alpha   90.00
_cell.angle_beta   90.00
_cell.angle_gamma   90.00
#
_symmetry.space_group_name_H-M   'P 1'
#
loop_
_entity.id
_entity.type
_entity.pdbx_description
1 polymer ?
#
loop_
_entity_poly.entity_id
_entity_poly.type
_entity_poly.pdbx_seq_one_letter_code
_entity_poly.pdbx_strand_id
1 'polypeptide(L)'
;MSDESANVPEPARDERTSDRIVTLGKIAGTFGVRGWIKVRSFTDPTANILDYARWRIRRGGEWSPVTVEEGRLTGKGVLAKLAGIETPEEARLYVGAEIGVLRSEMPEPAPGEYYWSDLEGLEARGRDGEVLGRVDHFRTTPAGDIVVVRGEREHWIPFVKDRIVKVDLAVGRIVFDWAADW
;
A
#
# COMPACT_ATOMS: atom_id res chain seq x y z
N MET A 1 10.10 22.39 41.40
CA MET A 1 9.50 21.28 40.63
C MET A 1 8.64 21.92 39.57
N SER A 2 9.18 22.04 38.37
CA SER A 2 8.47 22.57 37.22
C SER A 2 8.89 21.71 36.05
N ASP A 3 7.96 20.87 35.61
CA ASP A 3 8.07 20.04 34.41
C ASP A 3 8.27 20.94 33.19
N GLU A 4 9.46 20.88 32.60
CA GLU A 4 9.72 21.40 31.28
C GLU A 4 9.43 20.26 30.29
N SER A 5 8.14 20.10 29.95
CA SER A 5 7.73 19.22 28.87
C SER A 5 8.32 19.75 27.57
N ALA A 6 9.43 19.14 27.14
CA ALA A 6 10.02 19.35 25.83
C ALA A 6 8.96 19.07 24.76
N ASN A 7 8.51 20.13 24.08
CA ASN A 7 7.72 20.05 22.87
C ASN A 7 8.60 19.42 21.78
N VAL A 8 8.49 18.10 21.62
CA VAL A 8 9.10 17.38 20.49
C VAL A 8 8.27 17.78 19.26
N PRO A 9 8.85 18.47 18.27
CA PRO A 9 8.13 18.77 17.04
C PRO A 9 7.76 17.44 16.36
N GLU A 10 6.46 17.22 16.12
CA GLU A 10 5.97 16.12 15.28
C GLU A 10 6.73 16.14 13.95
N PRO A 11 7.21 14.99 13.44
CA PRO A 11 7.88 14.97 12.15
C PRO A 11 6.94 15.51 11.08
N ALA A 12 7.44 16.48 10.30
CA ALA A 12 6.70 17.15 9.24
C ALA A 12 6.06 16.11 8.31
N ARG A 13 4.72 16.06 8.29
CA ARG A 13 3.96 15.25 7.33
C ARG A 13 4.31 15.73 5.93
N ASP A 14 4.98 14.90 5.13
CA ASP A 14 5.25 15.21 3.72
C ASP A 14 3.91 15.24 2.96
N GLU A 15 3.44 16.45 2.62
CA GLU A 15 2.17 16.71 1.92
C GLU A 15 2.05 15.96 0.59
N ARG A 16 3.18 15.55 -0.02
CA ARG A 16 3.19 14.72 -1.24
C ARG A 16 2.67 13.30 -1.00
N THR A 17 2.69 12.84 0.25
CA THR A 17 2.35 11.47 0.62
C THR A 17 0.89 11.34 1.05
N SER A 18 0.26 12.40 1.60
CA SER A 18 -1.08 12.34 2.19
C SER A 18 -2.22 12.23 1.16
N ASP A 19 -2.11 12.90 0.01
CA ASP A 19 -3.14 12.90 -1.03
C ASP A 19 -3.00 11.74 -2.03
N ARG A 20 -1.95 10.93 -1.87
CA ARG A 20 -1.70 9.77 -2.73
C ARG A 20 -2.68 8.64 -2.39
N ILE A 21 -3.27 8.05 -3.43
CA ILE A 21 -4.12 6.87 -3.29
C ILE A 21 -3.26 5.61 -3.37
N VAL A 22 -3.41 4.74 -2.38
CA VAL A 22 -2.81 3.40 -2.34
C VAL A 22 -3.87 2.38 -2.73
N THR A 23 -3.60 1.60 -3.76
CA THR A 23 -4.49 0.53 -4.21
C THR A 23 -4.43 -0.65 -3.24
N LEU A 24 -5.57 -1.01 -2.66
CA LEU A 24 -5.69 -2.12 -1.72
C LEU A 24 -6.32 -3.38 -2.34
N GLY A 25 -6.94 -3.28 -3.51
CA GLY A 25 -7.60 -4.42 -4.12
C GLY A 25 -8.38 -4.10 -5.39
N LYS A 26 -9.19 -5.06 -5.83
CA LYS A 26 -10.11 -4.91 -6.96
C LYS A 26 -11.45 -5.57 -6.69
N ILE A 27 -12.51 -5.02 -7.28
CA ILE A 27 -13.84 -5.62 -7.25
C ILE A 27 -13.85 -6.77 -8.26
N ALA A 28 -13.95 -8.00 -7.77
CA ALA A 28 -13.83 -9.22 -8.57
C ALA A 28 -15.17 -9.75 -9.09
N GLY A 29 -16.28 -9.30 -8.53
CA GLY A 29 -17.61 -9.77 -8.92
C GLY A 29 -18.70 -9.31 -7.96
N THR A 30 -19.90 -9.85 -8.15
CA THR A 30 -21.06 -9.59 -7.29
C THR A 30 -21.41 -10.82 -6.46
N PHE A 31 -22.22 -10.61 -5.42
CA PHE A 31 -22.69 -11.66 -4.53
C PHE A 31 -24.14 -11.40 -4.07
N GLY A 32 -24.98 -12.42 -4.08
CA GLY A 32 -26.37 -12.34 -3.62
C GLY A 32 -27.22 -11.36 -4.42
N VAL A 33 -28.31 -10.87 -3.80
CA VAL A 33 -29.33 -10.00 -4.42
C VAL A 33 -29.37 -8.59 -3.84
N ARG A 34 -28.53 -8.30 -2.85
CA ARG A 34 -28.51 -7.02 -2.10
C ARG A 34 -27.29 -6.16 -2.42
N GLY A 35 -26.82 -6.20 -3.66
CA GLY A 35 -25.69 -5.35 -4.10
C GLY A 35 -24.33 -5.67 -3.48
N TRP A 36 -24.14 -6.83 -2.85
CA TRP A 36 -22.84 -7.19 -2.30
C TRP A 36 -21.81 -7.43 -3.41
N ILE A 37 -20.57 -7.06 -3.12
CA ILE A 37 -19.43 -7.26 -4.02
C ILE A 37 -18.45 -8.28 -3.46
N LYS A 38 -17.82 -9.03 -4.37
CA LYS A 38 -16.64 -9.85 -4.09
C LYS A 38 -15.40 -9.02 -4.29
N VAL A 39 -14.48 -9.08 -3.34
CA VAL A 39 -13.27 -8.26 -3.32
C VAL A 39 -12.05 -9.18 -3.38
N ARG A 40 -11.17 -8.90 -4.33
CA ARG A 40 -9.80 -9.42 -4.34
C ARG A 40 -8.93 -8.42 -3.60
N SER A 41 -8.64 -8.69 -2.33
CA SER A 41 -7.74 -7.87 -1.53
C SER A 41 -6.28 -8.14 -1.87
N PHE A 42 -5.47 -7.08 -1.85
CA PHE A 42 -4.02 -7.11 -1.91
C PHE A 42 -3.37 -6.82 -0.55
N THR A 43 -4.18 -6.62 0.49
CA THR A 43 -3.67 -6.49 1.86
C THR A 43 -3.22 -7.85 2.39
N ASP A 44 -2.30 -7.82 3.34
CA ASP A 44 -1.91 -8.99 4.12
C ASP A 44 -2.04 -8.70 5.63
N PRO A 45 -2.91 -9.41 6.37
CA PRO A 45 -3.93 -10.35 5.89
C PRO A 45 -4.96 -9.75 4.92
N THR A 46 -5.55 -10.60 4.07
CA THR A 46 -6.56 -10.16 3.07
C THR A 46 -7.79 -9.48 3.68
N ALA A 47 -8.11 -9.78 4.94
CA ALA A 47 -9.23 -9.17 5.66
C ALA A 47 -9.01 -7.69 5.98
N ASN A 48 -7.75 -7.22 6.08
CA ASN A 48 -7.42 -5.86 6.53
C ASN A 48 -8.00 -4.77 5.61
N ILE A 49 -8.34 -5.09 4.36
CA ILE A 49 -9.04 -4.13 3.49
C ILE A 49 -10.38 -3.66 4.08
N LEU A 50 -11.00 -4.47 4.95
CA LEU A 50 -12.25 -4.15 5.63
C LEU A 50 -12.07 -3.22 6.84
N ASP A 51 -10.83 -3.02 7.31
CA ASP A 51 -10.55 -2.08 8.42
C ASP A 51 -10.71 -0.62 7.96
N TYR A 52 -10.78 -0.40 6.64
CA TYR A 52 -10.98 0.91 6.03
C TYR A 52 -12.46 1.15 5.72
N ALA A 53 -13.12 2.01 6.50
CA ALA A 53 -14.52 2.36 6.29
C ALA A 53 -14.79 3.24 5.05
N ARG A 54 -13.76 3.93 4.55
CA ARG A 54 -13.84 4.80 3.36
C ARG A 54 -12.90 4.29 2.29
N TRP A 55 -13.47 3.75 1.23
CA TRP A 55 -12.72 3.37 0.04
C TRP A 55 -12.79 4.49 -1.00
N ARG A 56 -11.87 4.45 -1.95
CA ARG A 56 -11.96 5.13 -3.24
C ARG A 56 -12.03 4.06 -4.30
N ILE A 57 -12.96 4.22 -5.24
CA ILE A 57 -13.13 3.30 -6.35
C ILE A 57 -12.73 4.01 -7.63
N ARG A 58 -11.88 3.35 -8.44
CA ARG A 58 -11.43 3.90 -9.71
C ARG A 58 -12.34 3.47 -10.85
N ARG A 59 -12.98 4.42 -11.52
CA ARG A 59 -13.82 4.20 -12.71
C ARG A 59 -13.52 5.26 -13.76
N GLY A 60 -13.42 4.87 -15.03
CA GLY A 60 -13.12 5.82 -16.11
C GLY A 60 -11.79 6.57 -15.94
N GLY A 61 -10.86 6.04 -15.15
CA GLY A 61 -9.60 6.70 -14.81
C GLY A 61 -9.65 7.57 -13.54
N GLU A 62 -10.85 7.92 -13.05
CA GLU A 62 -11.07 8.80 -11.91
C GLU A 62 -11.36 8.03 -10.62
N TRP A 63 -10.96 8.59 -9.49
CA TRP A 63 -11.20 8.02 -8.16
C TRP A 63 -12.35 8.74 -7.46
N SER A 64 -13.37 7.99 -7.06
CA SER A 64 -14.50 8.52 -6.28
C SER A 64 -14.58 7.85 -4.91
N PRO A 65 -14.82 8.60 -3.81
CA PRO A 65 -14.98 8.02 -2.49
C PRO A 65 -16.29 7.22 -2.39
N VAL A 66 -16.26 6.13 -1.63
CA VAL A 66 -17.43 5.33 -1.28
C VAL A 66 -17.29 4.82 0.16
N THR A 67 -18.41 4.78 0.88
CA THR A 67 -18.44 4.22 2.23
C THR A 67 -18.68 2.72 2.18
N VAL A 68 -17.91 1.97 2.95
CA VAL A 68 -18.15 0.55 3.23
C VAL A 68 -19.14 0.46 4.39
N GLU A 69 -20.32 -0.11 4.13
CA GLU A 69 -21.38 -0.25 5.14
C GLU A 69 -21.17 -1.52 5.97
N GLU A 70 -20.84 -2.62 5.29
CA GLU A 70 -20.59 -3.91 5.92
C GLU A 70 -19.48 -4.66 5.19
N GLY A 71 -18.70 -5.42 5.94
CA GLY A 71 -17.61 -6.25 5.43
C GLY A 71 -17.61 -7.60 6.11
N ARG A 72 -17.27 -8.66 5.37
CA ARG A 72 -17.03 -9.97 5.98
C ARG A 72 -16.03 -10.81 5.18
N LEU A 73 -15.15 -11.48 5.92
CA LEU A 73 -14.32 -12.54 5.37
C LEU A 73 -15.14 -13.82 5.23
N THR A 74 -14.99 -14.50 4.10
CA THR A 74 -15.59 -15.82 3.85
C THR A 74 -14.49 -16.80 3.44
N GLY A 75 -14.78 -18.09 3.44
CA GLY A 75 -13.85 -19.10 2.89
C GLY A 75 -13.52 -18.93 1.40
N LYS A 76 -14.25 -18.06 0.68
CA LYS A 76 -14.04 -17.74 -0.74
C LYS A 76 -13.46 -16.34 -0.97
N GLY A 77 -13.01 -15.67 0.09
CA GLY A 77 -12.43 -14.31 0.04
C GLY A 77 -13.31 -13.27 0.73
N VAL A 78 -13.06 -11.99 0.40
CA VAL A 78 -13.68 -10.84 1.06
C VAL A 78 -14.99 -10.46 0.36
N LEU A 79 -16.04 -10.19 1.14
CA LEU A 79 -17.28 -9.59 0.69
C LEU A 79 -17.46 -8.22 1.34
N ALA A 80 -17.98 -7.25 0.58
CA ALA A 80 -18.32 -5.93 1.09
C ALA A 80 -19.68 -5.46 0.55
N LYS A 81 -20.37 -4.65 1.36
CA LYS A 81 -21.55 -3.87 0.98
C LYS A 81 -21.14 -2.40 0.97
N LEU A 82 -21.38 -1.75 -0.16
CA LEU A 82 -21.06 -0.35 -0.35
C LEU A 82 -22.33 0.49 -0.30
N ALA A 83 -22.21 1.69 0.27
CA ALA A 83 -23.31 2.64 0.32
C ALA A 83 -23.78 3.03 -1.09
N GLY A 84 -25.10 2.99 -1.31
CA GLY A 84 -25.71 3.33 -2.60
C GLY A 84 -25.62 2.26 -3.68
N ILE A 85 -25.19 1.04 -3.34
CA ILE A 85 -25.24 -0.13 -4.23
C ILE A 85 -26.13 -1.19 -3.57
N GLU A 86 -27.37 -1.31 -4.04
CA GLU A 86 -28.40 -2.15 -3.41
C GLU A 86 -28.76 -3.38 -4.25
N THR A 87 -28.41 -3.37 -5.54
CA THR A 87 -28.76 -4.44 -6.47
C THR A 87 -27.52 -5.07 -7.12
N PRO A 88 -27.59 -6.35 -7.55
CA PRO A 88 -26.51 -6.98 -8.31
C PRO A 88 -26.20 -6.26 -9.62
N GLU A 89 -27.20 -5.63 -10.23
CA GLU A 89 -27.09 -4.86 -11.47
C GLU A 89 -26.21 -3.63 -11.26
N GLU A 90 -26.47 -2.86 -10.20
CA GLU A 90 -25.63 -1.73 -9.80
C GLU A 90 -24.21 -2.20 -9.46
N ALA A 91 -24.07 -3.24 -8.64
CA ALA A 91 -22.78 -3.78 -8.23
C ALA A 91 -21.95 -4.26 -9.44
N ARG A 92 -22.60 -4.80 -10.48
CA ARG A 92 -21.96 -5.28 -11.70
C ARG A 92 -21.23 -4.17 -12.46
N LEU A 93 -21.70 -2.92 -12.37
CA LEU A 93 -21.05 -1.75 -12.98
C LEU A 93 -19.68 -1.42 -12.38
N TYR A 94 -19.38 -1.98 -11.20
CA TYR A 94 -18.13 -1.77 -10.48
C TYR A 94 -17.15 -2.94 -10.65
N VAL A 95 -17.54 -4.03 -11.30
CA VAL A 95 -16.65 -5.19 -11.48
C VAL A 95 -15.44 -4.79 -12.32
N GLY A 96 -14.25 -5.15 -11.83
CA GLY A 96 -12.95 -4.77 -12.40
C GLY A 96 -12.40 -3.45 -11.87
N ALA A 97 -13.21 -2.64 -11.17
CA ALA A 97 -12.75 -1.38 -10.60
C ALA A 97 -11.70 -1.61 -9.51
N GLU A 98 -10.74 -0.68 -9.42
CA GLU A 98 -9.71 -0.68 -8.39
C GLU A 98 -10.26 -0.08 -7.10
N ILE A 99 -9.82 -0.63 -5.98
CA ILE A 99 -10.15 -0.17 -4.63
C ILE A 99 -8.87 0.41 -4.05
N GLY A 100 -8.95 1.62 -3.52
CA GLY A 100 -7.84 2.27 -2.83
C GLY A 100 -8.29 3.09 -1.63
N VAL A 101 -7.32 3.59 -0.89
CA VAL A 101 -7.50 4.50 0.26
C VAL A 101 -6.51 5.65 0.15
N LEU A 102 -6.74 6.76 0.84
CA LEU A 102 -5.66 7.73 0.97
C LEU A 102 -4.58 7.12 1.84
N ARG A 103 -3.34 7.38 1.48
CA ARG A 103 -2.20 6.99 2.32
C ARG A 103 -2.29 7.63 3.71
N SER A 104 -2.90 8.80 3.85
CA SER A 104 -3.17 9.45 5.15
C SER A 104 -4.22 8.73 6.00
N GLU A 105 -5.04 7.86 5.40
CA GLU A 105 -6.05 7.05 6.11
C GLU A 105 -5.48 5.68 6.53
N MET A 106 -4.23 5.37 6.14
CA MET A 106 -3.51 4.17 6.57
C MET A 106 -2.88 4.38 7.95
N PRO A 107 -2.86 3.36 8.82
CA PRO A 107 -2.13 3.42 10.09
C PRO A 107 -0.68 3.86 9.88
N GLU A 108 -0.08 4.50 10.88
CA GLU A 108 1.36 4.71 10.84
C GLU A 108 2.07 3.35 11.06
N PRO A 109 3.10 3.03 10.26
CA PRO A 109 3.86 1.80 10.47
C PRO A 109 4.65 1.90 11.77
N ALA A 110 4.96 0.76 12.39
CA ALA A 110 5.80 0.76 13.58
C ALA A 110 7.22 1.31 13.27
N PRO A 111 7.98 1.80 14.26
CA PRO A 111 9.33 2.27 14.03
C PRO A 111 10.21 1.22 13.35
N GLY A 112 10.73 1.55 12.16
CA GLY A 112 11.53 0.65 11.34
C GLY A 112 10.74 -0.25 10.38
N GLU A 113 9.41 -0.16 10.39
CA GLU A 113 8.54 -0.74 9.37
C GLU A 113 8.16 0.31 8.32
N TYR A 114 7.87 -0.15 7.12
CA TYR A 114 7.51 0.70 5.98
C TYR A 114 6.43 0.00 5.17
N TYR A 115 5.46 0.77 4.68
CA TYR A 115 4.59 0.26 3.62
C TYR A 115 5.39 0.18 2.33
N TRP A 116 5.32 -0.95 1.64
CA TRP A 116 5.96 -1.12 0.34
C TRP A 116 5.54 -0.06 -0.67
N SER A 117 4.29 0.38 -0.63
CA SER A 117 3.79 1.48 -1.46
C SER A 117 4.51 2.82 -1.19
N ASP A 118 5.06 3.05 0.00
CA ASP A 118 5.89 4.23 0.30
C ASP A 118 7.30 4.10 -0.26
N LEU A 119 7.76 2.87 -0.51
CA LEU A 119 9.10 2.58 -1.00
C LEU A 119 9.16 2.40 -2.52
N GLU A 120 8.06 2.02 -3.16
CA GLU A 120 7.97 1.95 -4.61
C GLU A 120 8.24 3.31 -5.26
N GLY A 121 9.12 3.31 -6.27
CA GLY A 121 9.59 4.51 -6.98
C GLY A 121 10.77 5.24 -6.35
N LEU A 122 11.17 4.91 -5.11
CA LEU A 122 12.33 5.51 -4.47
C LEU A 122 13.63 5.18 -5.22
N GLU A 123 14.57 6.12 -5.20
CA GLU A 123 15.93 5.88 -5.71
C GLU A 123 16.64 4.89 -4.78
N ALA A 124 17.13 3.79 -5.34
CA ALA A 124 17.88 2.76 -4.63
C ALA A 124 19.38 2.95 -4.85
N ARG A 125 20.15 2.95 -3.76
CA ARG A 125 21.61 3.07 -3.78
C ARG A 125 22.29 1.97 -2.96
N GLY A 126 23.53 1.65 -3.31
CA GLY A 126 24.40 0.85 -2.45
C GLY A 126 25.11 1.69 -1.39
N ARG A 127 25.95 1.05 -0.56
CA ARG A 127 26.64 1.71 0.57
C ARG A 127 27.61 2.80 0.11
N ASP A 128 28.23 2.62 -1.04
CA ASP A 128 29.25 3.52 -1.57
C ASP A 128 28.63 4.68 -2.36
N GLY A 129 27.29 4.77 -2.36
CA GLY A 129 26.51 5.83 -2.99
C GLY A 129 26.22 5.58 -4.47
N GLU A 130 26.61 4.42 -4.99
CA GLU A 130 26.32 3.95 -6.34
C GLU A 130 24.81 3.80 -6.56
N VAL A 131 24.35 4.18 -7.74
CA VAL A 131 22.92 4.12 -8.08
C VAL A 131 22.61 2.72 -8.62
N LEU A 132 21.77 1.99 -7.90
CA LEU A 132 21.26 0.69 -8.33
C LEU A 132 20.07 0.85 -9.29
N GLY A 133 19.32 1.94 -9.14
CA GLY A 133 18.15 2.26 -9.95
C GLY A 133 17.01 2.81 -9.11
N ARG A 134 15.78 2.36 -9.40
CA ARG A 134 14.58 2.66 -8.61
C ARG A 134 13.89 1.40 -8.16
N VAL A 135 13.26 1.46 -6.98
CA VAL A 135 12.39 0.39 -6.49
C VAL A 135 11.20 0.24 -7.44
N ASP A 136 11.07 -0.93 -8.06
CA ASP A 136 10.00 -1.23 -9.02
C ASP A 136 8.81 -1.86 -8.32
N HIS A 137 9.02 -2.98 -7.61
CA HIS A 137 7.98 -3.67 -6.84
C HIS A 137 8.59 -4.61 -5.79
N PHE A 138 7.75 -5.08 -4.88
CA PHE A 138 8.08 -6.08 -3.88
C PHE A 138 7.43 -7.43 -4.19
N ARG A 139 8.05 -8.52 -3.74
CA ARG A 139 7.50 -9.87 -3.88
C ARG A 139 7.79 -10.70 -2.65
N THR A 140 6.79 -11.44 -2.19
CA THR A 140 6.97 -12.50 -1.21
C THR A 140 7.36 -13.80 -1.90
N THR A 141 8.43 -14.44 -1.41
CA THR A 141 8.88 -15.75 -1.87
C THR A 141 8.91 -16.73 -0.69
N PRO A 142 9.03 -18.06 -0.93
CA PRO A 142 9.22 -19.02 0.16
C PRO A 142 10.45 -18.76 1.04
N ALA A 143 11.45 -18.04 0.52
CA ALA A 143 12.67 -17.68 1.23
C ALA A 143 12.59 -16.32 1.97
N GLY A 144 11.47 -15.62 1.85
CA GLY A 144 11.26 -14.28 2.39
C GLY A 144 10.93 -13.24 1.32
N ASP A 145 10.74 -12.00 1.76
CA ASP A 145 10.41 -10.89 0.88
C ASP A 145 11.65 -10.38 0.13
N ILE A 146 11.43 -10.00 -1.12
CA ILE A 146 12.43 -9.39 -1.99
C ILE A 146 11.91 -8.07 -2.53
N VAL A 147 12.83 -7.13 -2.74
CA VAL A 147 12.60 -5.90 -3.48
C VAL A 147 13.30 -5.98 -4.83
N VAL A 148 12.56 -5.68 -5.89
CA VAL A 148 13.10 -5.61 -7.25
C VAL A 148 13.46 -4.15 -7.54
N VAL A 149 14.72 -3.91 -7.87
CA VAL A 149 15.25 -2.60 -8.24
C VAL A 149 15.64 -2.62 -9.71
N ARG A 150 15.19 -1.62 -10.47
CA ARG A 150 15.51 -1.48 -11.90
C ARG A 150 16.33 -0.25 -12.18
N GLY A 151 17.51 -0.46 -12.75
CA GLY A 151 18.41 0.57 -13.26
C GLY A 151 19.04 0.13 -14.58
N GLU A 152 20.35 0.27 -14.71
CA GLU A 152 21.10 -0.31 -15.85
C GLU A 152 20.96 -1.83 -15.91
N ARG A 153 20.79 -2.47 -14.75
CA ARG A 153 20.42 -3.87 -14.58
C ARG A 153 19.32 -4.03 -13.55
N GLU A 154 18.75 -5.22 -13.49
CA GLU A 154 17.73 -5.57 -12.49
C GLU A 154 18.39 -6.25 -11.30
N HIS A 155 18.10 -5.78 -10.08
CA HIS A 155 18.58 -6.36 -8.83
C HIS A 155 17.42 -6.93 -8.01
N TRP A 156 17.64 -8.11 -7.44
CA TRP A 156 16.67 -8.82 -6.61
C TRP A 156 17.23 -8.91 -5.19
N ILE A 157 16.92 -7.89 -4.38
CA ILE A 157 17.54 -7.69 -3.08
C ILE A 157 16.63 -8.29 -2.00
N PRO A 158 17.13 -9.17 -1.10
CA PRO A 158 16.35 -9.60 0.06
C PRO A 158 15.92 -8.40 0.91
N PHE A 159 14.61 -8.25 1.15
CA PHE A 159 14.06 -7.13 1.90
C PHE A 159 14.05 -7.46 3.40
N VAL A 160 15.24 -7.51 3.99
CA VAL A 160 15.47 -7.78 5.41
C VAL A 160 16.26 -6.63 6.04
N LYS A 161 16.10 -6.46 7.36
CA LYS A 161 16.71 -5.33 8.11
C LYS A 161 18.22 -5.19 7.86
N ASP A 162 18.94 -6.29 7.79
CA ASP A 162 20.40 -6.30 7.60
C ASP A 162 20.83 -5.79 6.21
N ARG A 163 19.91 -5.83 5.22
CA ARG A 163 20.14 -5.30 3.88
C ARG A 163 19.72 -3.84 3.74
N ILE A 164 19.00 -3.27 4.70
CA ILE A 164 18.50 -1.89 4.64
C ILE A 164 19.40 -1.03 5.54
N VAL A 165 20.22 -0.19 4.91
CA VAL A 165 21.12 0.72 5.64
C VAL A 165 20.37 1.96 6.10
N LYS A 166 19.56 2.56 5.21
CA LYS A 166 18.78 3.76 5.50
C LYS A 166 17.59 3.89 4.56
N VAL A 167 16.45 4.33 5.09
CA VAL A 167 15.31 4.83 4.29
C VAL A 167 15.14 6.31 4.60
N ASP A 168 14.98 7.11 3.57
CA ASP A 168 14.75 8.55 3.68
C ASP A 168 13.62 8.94 2.72
N LEU A 169 12.38 8.89 3.24
CA LEU A 169 11.17 9.14 2.46
C LEU A 169 11.08 10.59 1.96
N ALA A 170 11.58 11.55 2.75
CA ALA A 170 11.52 12.97 2.41
C ALA A 170 12.33 13.30 1.14
N VAL A 171 13.51 12.71 1.00
CA VAL A 171 14.34 12.86 -0.21
C VAL A 171 14.06 11.79 -1.26
N GLY A 172 13.21 10.81 -0.96
CA GLY A 172 12.81 9.75 -1.87
C GLY A 172 13.90 8.72 -2.15
N ARG A 173 14.63 8.26 -1.13
CA ARG A 173 15.79 7.38 -1.27
C ARG A 173 15.78 6.21 -0.29
N ILE A 174 16.24 5.05 -0.75
CA ILE A 174 16.61 3.89 0.07
C ILE A 174 18.06 3.48 -0.22
N VAL A 175 18.81 3.17 0.84
CA VAL A 175 20.20 2.70 0.77
C VAL A 175 20.24 1.25 1.23
N PHE A 176 20.75 0.39 0.37
CA PHE A 176 20.93 -1.02 0.63
C PHE A 176 22.39 -1.37 0.90
N ASP A 177 22.60 -2.39 1.72
CA ASP A 177 23.83 -3.15 1.75
C ASP A 177 23.85 -4.15 0.59
N TRP A 178 24.08 -3.61 -0.61
CA TRP A 178 24.07 -4.33 -1.87
C TRP A 178 25.01 -3.64 -2.86
N ALA A 179 25.86 -4.41 -3.53
CA ALA A 179 26.76 -3.89 -4.55
C ALA A 179 26.11 -3.92 -5.94
N ALA A 180 26.41 -2.93 -6.78
CA ALA A 180 25.85 -2.82 -8.14
C ALA A 180 26.32 -3.92 -9.11
N ASP A 181 27.34 -4.69 -8.76
CA ASP A 181 27.89 -5.76 -9.59
C ASP A 181 27.34 -7.16 -9.25
N TRP A 182 26.52 -7.28 -8.20
CA TRP A 182 25.81 -8.52 -7.81
C TRP A 182 24.58 -8.82 -8.68
#